data_AF-A0A7V0NU55-F1
#
_entry.id   AF-A0A7V0NU55-F1
#
_cell.length_a   1.000
_cell.length_b   1.000
_cell.length_c   1.000
_cell.angle_alpha   90.00
_cell.angle_beta   90.00
_cell.angle_gamma   90.00
#
_symmetry.space_group_name_H-M   'P 1'
#
loop_
_entity.id
_entity.type
_entity.pdbx_description
1 polymer ?
#
loop_
_entity_poly.entity_id
_entity_poly.type
_entity_poly.pdbx_seq_one_letter_code
_entity_poly.pdbx_strand_id
1 'polypeptide(L)'
;MADSRRLSALARTVLARAGVPTGPCVVALSGGPDSAICAWAALQAGAGVRAVHVDHGLAASPVVRGAAVAIAASLGIPLHITEVTVGRGPSPEGLARTARYKALEAALAPGELLLTGHTRADQAETVLGNLLRGAGPDGLAGIPRRRGRIVRPLLDVTRSQTRELATLLGLPWVEDPANLEAGPRRNLIRREAIPYLEGRFNPSLERALARTADALRAENEHLDRQAERVPVVVTGSSVRLPAPVLATIDPVVAVRAVRRAIRMIGGPHAGNARDVHVVLGVARGTAARASLSDGLEAERHRALVVLSRSAAAAVPESAPWTLPGHAGFGTWSFEAWVAQAPPIAFPLSRFVEVFDSSAVPSTVTVRVVRTGDRIAIAGGHKDVAEVLAEAGIAVCDRPVWPVVVGSQEQILWVPGVRRADLGWVDSDTRRYLWVRATREDA
;
A
#
# COMPACT_ATOMS: atom_id res chain seq x y z
N MET A 1 43.06 -27.95 16.36
CA MET A 1 42.15 -29.12 16.25
C MET A 1 40.71 -28.81 16.70
N ALA A 2 40.50 -28.12 17.84
CA ALA A 2 39.16 -27.77 18.32
C ALA A 2 38.38 -26.84 17.36
N ASP A 3 39.02 -25.79 16.85
CA ASP A 3 38.37 -24.84 15.92
C ASP A 3 38.01 -25.47 14.57
N SER A 4 38.80 -26.43 14.08
CA SER A 4 38.50 -27.16 12.84
C SER A 4 37.26 -28.07 13.00
N ARG A 5 37.11 -28.75 14.16
CA ARG A 5 35.90 -29.52 14.47
C ARG A 5 34.69 -28.61 14.65
N ARG A 6 34.85 -27.48 15.34
CA ARG A 6 33.81 -26.48 15.56
C ARG A 6 33.32 -25.86 14.25
N LEU A 7 34.24 -25.44 13.39
CA LEU A 7 33.96 -24.96 12.04
C LEU A 7 33.17 -26.00 11.24
N SER A 8 33.65 -27.25 11.20
CA SER A 8 32.99 -28.32 10.45
C SER A 8 31.57 -28.59 10.94
N ALA A 9 31.35 -28.60 12.27
CA ALA A 9 30.03 -28.82 12.86
C ALA A 9 29.07 -27.65 12.58
N LEU A 10 29.55 -26.41 12.71
CA LEU A 10 28.74 -25.21 12.46
C LEU A 10 28.42 -25.08 10.97
N ALA A 11 29.39 -25.28 10.08
CA ALA A 11 29.22 -25.29 8.64
C ALA A 11 28.13 -26.29 8.22
N ARG A 12 28.20 -27.54 8.72
CA ARG A 12 27.17 -28.56 8.45
C ARG A 12 25.79 -28.13 8.94
N THR A 13 25.72 -27.53 10.12
CA THR A 13 24.45 -27.04 10.69
C THR A 13 23.85 -25.90 9.86
N VAL A 14 24.68 -24.96 9.40
CA VAL A 14 24.24 -23.84 8.56
C VAL A 14 23.77 -24.36 7.20
N LEU A 15 24.55 -25.22 6.54
CA LEU A 15 24.18 -25.78 5.24
C LEU A 15 22.90 -26.63 5.31
N ALA A 16 22.74 -27.45 6.35
CA ALA A 16 21.52 -28.25 6.54
C ALA A 16 20.26 -27.40 6.75
N ARG A 17 20.41 -26.16 7.22
CA ARG A 17 19.30 -25.20 7.43
C ARG A 17 19.15 -24.21 6.28
N ALA A 18 20.15 -24.10 5.41
CA ALA A 18 20.13 -23.15 4.32
C ALA A 18 19.30 -23.73 3.16
N GLY A 19 18.20 -23.05 2.81
CA GLY A 19 17.38 -23.39 1.65
C GLY A 19 17.95 -22.84 0.35
N VAL A 20 19.18 -23.22 -0.01
CA VAL A 20 19.85 -22.73 -1.23
C VAL A 20 19.18 -23.37 -2.46
N PRO A 21 18.77 -22.58 -3.46
CA PRO A 21 18.18 -23.12 -4.68
C PRO A 21 19.25 -23.71 -5.62
N THR A 22 18.83 -24.59 -6.52
CA THR A 22 19.67 -25.07 -7.62
C THR A 22 19.73 -24.03 -8.75
N GLY A 23 20.84 -24.00 -9.48
CA GLY A 23 21.02 -23.12 -10.64
C GLY A 23 21.82 -21.83 -10.36
N PRO A 24 21.89 -20.92 -11.33
CA PRO A 24 22.70 -19.71 -11.22
C PRO A 24 22.09 -18.70 -10.23
N CYS A 25 22.92 -18.23 -9.32
CA CYS A 25 22.54 -17.40 -8.18
C CYS A 25 23.32 -16.09 -8.15
N VAL A 26 22.63 -15.01 -7.83
CA VAL A 26 23.20 -13.68 -7.60
C VAL A 26 23.00 -13.32 -6.15
N VAL A 27 24.06 -13.08 -5.40
CA VAL A 27 23.97 -12.74 -3.97
C VAL A 27 23.98 -11.22 -3.81
N ALA A 28 22.99 -10.68 -3.10
CA ALA A 28 23.02 -9.29 -2.64
C ALA A 28 24.04 -9.15 -1.50
N LEU A 29 25.26 -8.74 -1.85
CA LEU A 29 26.41 -8.72 -0.94
C LEU A 29 26.54 -7.33 -0.30
N SER A 30 26.10 -7.20 0.95
CA SER A 30 26.12 -5.91 1.65
C SER A 30 27.46 -5.58 2.30
N GLY A 31 28.38 -6.54 2.42
CA GLY A 31 29.63 -6.41 3.18
C GLY A 31 29.54 -6.92 4.63
N GLY A 32 28.34 -7.32 5.07
CA GLY A 32 28.09 -7.88 6.40
C GLY A 32 28.13 -9.41 6.45
N PRO A 33 28.20 -10.00 7.66
CA PRO A 33 28.41 -11.44 7.88
C PRO A 33 27.28 -12.30 7.29
N ASP A 34 26.02 -11.86 7.41
CA ASP A 34 24.87 -12.62 6.88
C ASP A 34 24.93 -12.75 5.36
N SER A 35 25.33 -11.68 4.66
CA SER A 35 25.48 -11.69 3.21
C SER A 35 26.69 -12.51 2.75
N ALA A 36 27.79 -12.49 3.52
CA ALA A 36 28.98 -13.29 3.26
C ALA A 36 28.70 -14.79 3.41
N ILE A 37 28.01 -15.19 4.49
CA ILE A 37 27.60 -16.58 4.70
C ILE A 37 26.55 -17.03 3.68
N CYS A 38 25.69 -16.12 3.21
CA CYS A 38 24.75 -16.44 2.13
C CYS A 38 25.51 -16.82 0.84
N ALA A 39 26.55 -16.05 0.47
CA ALA A 39 27.40 -16.35 -0.67
C ALA A 39 28.19 -17.64 -0.49
N TRP A 40 28.82 -17.82 0.67
CA TRP A 40 29.53 -19.05 1.00
C TRP A 40 28.62 -20.29 0.94
N ALA A 41 27.42 -20.23 1.53
CA ALA A 41 26.49 -21.36 1.53
C ALA A 41 26.02 -21.70 0.11
N ALA A 42 25.83 -20.70 -0.75
CA ALA A 42 25.49 -20.92 -2.15
C ALA A 42 26.61 -21.63 -2.92
N LEU A 43 27.87 -21.25 -2.69
CA LEU A 43 29.04 -21.93 -3.26
C LEU A 43 29.15 -23.39 -2.80
N GLN A 44 28.98 -23.64 -1.50
CA GLN A 44 29.04 -25.00 -0.94
C GLN A 44 27.92 -25.91 -1.46
N ALA A 45 26.79 -25.34 -1.86
CA ALA A 45 25.70 -26.08 -2.50
C ALA A 45 25.95 -26.38 -4.00
N GLY A 46 27.08 -25.93 -4.56
CA GLY A 46 27.43 -26.12 -5.98
C GLY A 46 26.67 -25.20 -6.94
N ALA A 47 26.08 -24.11 -6.45
CA ALA A 47 25.44 -23.12 -7.32
C ALA A 47 26.50 -22.31 -8.09
N GLY A 48 26.17 -21.87 -9.30
CA GLY A 48 26.96 -20.85 -9.99
C GLY A 48 26.71 -19.50 -9.32
N VAL A 49 27.70 -18.94 -8.62
CA VAL A 49 27.51 -17.73 -7.80
C VAL A 49 28.27 -16.53 -8.36
N ARG A 50 27.56 -15.41 -8.46
CA ARG A 50 28.15 -14.06 -8.52
C ARG A 50 27.48 -13.16 -7.49
N ALA A 51 28.09 -12.03 -7.19
CA ALA A 51 27.58 -11.07 -6.22
C ALA A 51 27.24 -9.73 -6.88
N VAL A 52 26.25 -9.03 -6.30
CA VAL A 52 25.96 -7.62 -6.58
C VAL A 52 25.98 -6.86 -5.26
N HIS A 53 26.77 -5.80 -5.20
CA HIS A 53 26.72 -4.81 -4.13
C HIS A 53 25.97 -3.57 -4.61
N VAL A 54 25.04 -3.07 -3.81
CA VAL A 54 24.36 -1.80 -4.07
C VAL A 54 24.94 -0.75 -3.14
N ASP A 55 25.62 0.24 -3.72
CA ASP A 55 26.18 1.38 -3.02
C ASP A 55 25.14 2.51 -2.99
N HIS A 56 24.73 2.91 -1.79
CA HIS A 56 23.70 3.94 -1.56
C HIS A 56 24.26 5.37 -1.51
N GLY A 57 25.58 5.55 -1.67
CA GLY A 57 26.26 6.83 -1.54
C GLY A 57 26.14 7.46 -0.13
N LEU A 58 25.96 6.63 0.90
CA LEU A 58 25.89 7.08 2.29
C LEU A 58 27.29 7.24 2.88
N ALA A 59 27.43 7.94 4.02
CA ALA A 59 28.73 8.16 4.66
C ALA A 59 29.49 6.85 4.97
N ALA A 60 28.77 5.78 5.30
CA ALA A 60 29.35 4.46 5.57
C ALA A 60 29.66 3.63 4.30
N SER A 61 29.19 4.05 3.11
CA SER A 61 29.34 3.32 1.84
C SER A 61 30.75 2.83 1.56
N PRO A 62 31.82 3.65 1.69
CA PRO A 62 33.17 3.20 1.36
C PRO A 62 33.62 1.97 2.15
N VAL A 63 33.24 1.89 3.43
CA VAL A 63 33.62 0.78 4.33
C VAL A 63 32.91 -0.51 3.91
N VAL A 64 31.58 -0.46 3.71
CA VAL A 64 30.80 -1.64 3.34
C VAL A 64 31.08 -2.10 1.91
N ARG A 65 31.37 -1.17 1.00
CA ARG A 65 31.85 -1.46 -0.37
C ARG A 65 33.19 -2.19 -0.33
N GLY A 66 34.15 -1.69 0.45
CA GLY A 66 35.46 -2.34 0.63
C GLY A 66 35.33 -3.77 1.18
N ALA A 67 34.46 -3.97 2.18
CA ALA A 67 34.17 -5.29 2.72
C ALA A 67 33.53 -6.23 1.68
N ALA A 68 32.58 -5.74 0.88
CA ALA A 68 31.97 -6.54 -0.18
C ALA A 68 33.00 -7.00 -1.22
N VAL A 69 33.92 -6.11 -1.63
CA VAL A 69 35.04 -6.46 -2.52
C VAL A 69 35.94 -7.52 -1.89
N ALA A 70 36.34 -7.34 -0.64
CA ALA A 70 37.22 -8.27 0.07
C ALA A 70 36.57 -9.65 0.26
N ILE A 71 35.27 -9.70 0.60
CA ILE A 71 34.52 -10.95 0.73
C ILE A 71 34.43 -11.67 -0.62
N ALA A 72 34.09 -10.96 -1.69
CA ALA A 72 33.98 -11.57 -3.03
C ALA A 72 35.32 -12.15 -3.49
N ALA A 73 36.42 -11.42 -3.26
CA ALA A 73 37.77 -11.89 -3.54
C ALA A 73 38.14 -13.13 -2.71
N SER A 74 37.84 -13.13 -1.40
CA SER A 74 38.08 -14.25 -0.50
C SER A 74 37.31 -15.51 -0.89
N LEU A 75 36.09 -15.35 -1.41
CA LEU A 75 35.24 -16.45 -1.88
C LEU A 75 35.47 -16.83 -3.34
N GLY A 76 36.30 -16.10 -4.09
CA GLY A 76 36.57 -16.37 -5.50
C GLY A 76 35.36 -16.15 -6.43
N ILE A 77 34.46 -15.23 -6.09
CA ILE A 77 33.24 -14.96 -6.89
C ILE A 77 33.28 -13.61 -7.61
N PRO A 78 32.71 -13.49 -8.82
CA PRO A 78 32.58 -12.20 -9.49
C PRO A 78 31.70 -11.24 -8.69
N LEU A 79 32.11 -9.98 -8.57
CA LEU A 79 31.33 -8.91 -7.92
C LEU A 79 31.02 -7.79 -8.92
N HIS A 80 29.74 -7.44 -9.02
CA HIS A 80 29.29 -6.22 -9.69
C HIS A 80 28.88 -5.18 -8.63
N ILE A 81 29.25 -3.92 -8.84
CA ILE A 81 28.89 -2.82 -7.96
C ILE A 81 27.95 -1.90 -8.74
N THR A 82 26.78 -1.63 -8.16
CA THR A 82 25.78 -0.71 -8.72
C THR A 82 25.55 0.42 -7.74
N GLU A 83 25.68 1.66 -8.21
CA GLU A 83 25.41 2.86 -7.41
C GLU A 83 23.94 3.26 -7.56
N VAL A 84 23.29 3.63 -6.46
CA VAL A 84 21.90 4.11 -6.46
C VAL A 84 21.78 5.42 -5.71
N THR A 85 21.08 6.38 -6.33
CA THR A 85 20.69 7.62 -5.66
C THR A 85 19.34 7.42 -4.97
N VAL A 86 19.30 7.62 -3.65
CA VAL A 86 18.06 7.57 -2.88
C VAL A 86 17.45 8.98 -2.84
N GLY A 87 16.25 9.15 -3.42
CA GLY A 87 15.51 10.41 -3.36
C GLY A 87 15.04 10.76 -1.94
N ARG A 88 14.78 12.05 -1.69
CA ARG A 88 14.17 12.52 -0.44
C ARG A 88 12.66 12.25 -0.44
N GLY A 89 12.12 11.79 0.68
CA GLY A 89 10.68 11.59 0.85
C GLY A 89 10.29 11.13 2.26
N PRO A 90 8.99 10.90 2.52
CA PRO A 90 8.44 10.70 3.87
C PRO A 90 8.91 9.40 4.55
N SER A 91 9.45 8.44 3.79
CA SER A 91 10.10 7.24 4.32
C SER A 91 11.45 7.02 3.62
N PRO A 92 12.54 7.65 4.09
CA PRO A 92 13.87 7.46 3.53
C PRO A 92 14.29 5.98 3.48
N GLU A 93 13.94 5.20 4.51
CA GLU A 93 14.20 3.75 4.58
C GLU A 93 13.42 2.98 3.50
N GLY A 94 12.12 3.27 3.34
CA GLY A 94 11.28 2.63 2.33
C GLY A 94 11.77 2.94 0.91
N LEU A 95 12.20 4.17 0.66
CA LEU A 95 12.76 4.61 -0.61
C LEU A 95 14.12 3.96 -0.89
N ALA A 96 15.02 3.92 0.10
CA ALA A 96 16.32 3.25 -0.02
C ALA A 96 16.14 1.75 -0.30
N ARG A 97 15.23 1.08 0.43
CA ARG A 97 14.92 -0.33 0.22
C ARG A 97 14.36 -0.57 -1.18
N THR A 98 13.45 0.29 -1.65
CA THR A 98 12.84 0.16 -2.98
C THR A 98 13.88 0.35 -4.09
N ALA A 99 14.71 1.39 -3.98
CA ALA A 99 15.82 1.64 -4.91
C ALA A 99 16.79 0.45 -4.94
N ARG A 100 17.12 -0.10 -3.76
CA ARG A 100 17.98 -1.29 -3.64
C ARG A 100 17.44 -2.49 -4.39
N TYR A 101 16.19 -2.86 -4.12
CA TYR A 101 15.59 -4.03 -4.77
C TYR A 101 15.44 -3.82 -6.27
N LYS A 102 15.09 -2.60 -6.71
CA LYS A 102 15.02 -2.27 -8.14
C LYS A 102 16.38 -2.45 -8.83
N ALA A 103 17.47 -1.96 -8.23
CA ALA A 103 18.81 -2.14 -8.78
C ALA A 103 19.24 -3.62 -8.79
N LEU A 104 18.99 -4.35 -7.70
CA LEU A 104 19.30 -5.79 -7.63
C LEU A 104 18.52 -6.59 -8.66
N GLU A 105 17.22 -6.32 -8.85
CA GLU A 105 16.39 -7.02 -9.83
C GLU A 105 16.77 -6.67 -11.28
N ALA A 106 17.17 -5.43 -11.55
CA ALA A 106 17.66 -5.00 -12.85
C ALA A 106 19.00 -5.66 -13.22
N ALA A 107 19.82 -6.01 -12.22
CA ALA A 107 21.09 -6.69 -12.42
C ALA A 107 20.95 -8.20 -12.69
N LEU A 108 19.74 -8.79 -12.62
CA LEU A 108 19.52 -10.23 -12.84
C LEU A 108 19.32 -10.57 -14.32
N ALA A 109 20.07 -11.55 -14.81
CA ALA A 109 19.83 -12.19 -16.10
C ALA A 109 18.62 -13.15 -16.04
N PRO A 110 18.07 -13.54 -17.21
CA PRO A 110 17.06 -14.59 -17.29
C PRO A 110 17.54 -15.90 -16.63
N GLY A 111 16.69 -16.52 -15.81
CA GLY A 111 17.01 -17.76 -15.10
C GLY A 111 17.80 -17.60 -13.80
N GLU A 112 18.36 -16.42 -13.50
CA GLU A 112 19.08 -16.19 -12.24
C GLU A 112 18.14 -15.92 -11.06
N LEU A 113 18.56 -16.39 -9.88
CA LEU A 113 17.87 -16.17 -8.60
C LEU A 113 18.67 -15.21 -7.71
N LEU A 114 18.00 -14.20 -7.15
CA LEU A 114 18.59 -13.26 -6.20
C LEU A 114 18.56 -13.83 -4.78
N LEU A 115 19.71 -14.10 -4.20
CA LEU A 115 19.85 -14.52 -2.81
C LEU A 115 20.07 -13.30 -1.90
N THR A 116 19.33 -13.24 -0.80
CA THR A 116 19.52 -12.19 0.22
C THR A 116 19.78 -12.83 1.59
N GLY A 117 20.72 -12.27 2.34
CA GLY A 117 21.14 -12.77 3.66
C GLY A 117 20.15 -12.44 4.80
N HIS A 118 18.85 -12.63 4.60
CA HIS A 118 17.90 -12.51 5.70
C HIS A 118 17.96 -13.76 6.59
N THR A 119 18.04 -13.54 7.90
CA THR A 119 18.20 -14.57 8.93
C THR A 119 16.91 -14.78 9.73
N ARG A 120 16.92 -15.73 10.67
CA ARG A 120 15.83 -15.93 11.63
C ARG A 120 15.53 -14.67 12.44
N ALA A 121 16.54 -13.88 12.77
CA ALA A 121 16.35 -12.62 13.49
C ALA A 121 15.54 -11.62 12.66
N ASP A 122 15.80 -11.50 11.36
CA ASP A 122 15.01 -10.64 10.46
C ASP A 122 13.54 -11.10 10.38
N GLN A 123 13.31 -12.42 10.44
CA GLN A 123 11.98 -12.99 10.51
C GLN A 123 11.27 -12.59 11.79
N ALA A 124 11.92 -12.78 12.95
CA ALA A 124 11.38 -12.42 14.25
C ALA A 124 11.03 -10.92 14.33
N GLU A 125 11.95 -10.05 13.91
CA GLU A 125 11.75 -8.60 13.81
C GLU A 125 10.50 -8.26 12.98
N THR A 126 10.36 -8.91 11.81
CA THR A 126 9.24 -8.67 10.89
C THR A 126 7.92 -9.14 11.49
N VAL A 127 7.88 -10.34 12.06
CA VAL A 127 6.65 -10.91 12.65
C VAL A 127 6.19 -10.08 13.83
N LEU A 128 7.09 -9.75 14.77
CA LEU A 128 6.76 -8.92 15.92
C LEU A 128 6.35 -7.51 15.50
N GLY A 129 7.05 -6.90 14.55
CA GLY A 129 6.69 -5.59 14.01
C GLY A 129 5.35 -5.58 13.27
N ASN A 130 4.97 -6.70 12.65
CA ASN A 130 3.66 -6.85 12.00
C ASN A 130 2.55 -7.05 13.04
N LEU A 131 2.80 -7.84 14.09
CA LEU A 131 1.88 -8.05 15.20
C LEU A 131 1.56 -6.73 15.93
N LEU A 132 2.59 -5.94 16.26
CA LEU A 132 2.42 -4.64 16.92
C LEU A 132 1.68 -3.61 16.04
N ARG A 133 1.57 -3.84 14.73
CA ARG A 133 0.78 -3.02 13.80
C ARG A 133 -0.64 -3.56 13.58
N GLY A 134 -1.02 -4.64 14.23
CA GLY A 134 -2.32 -5.30 14.02
C GLY A 134 -2.45 -5.96 12.65
N ALA A 135 -1.33 -6.45 12.09
CA ALA A 135 -1.38 -7.16 10.80
C ALA A 135 -2.13 -8.49 10.92
N GLY A 136 -2.93 -8.82 9.91
CA GLY A 136 -3.60 -10.12 9.81
C GLY A 136 -2.65 -11.28 9.43
N PRO A 137 -3.19 -12.49 9.19
CA PRO A 137 -2.43 -13.70 8.90
C PRO A 137 -1.38 -13.55 7.80
N ASP A 138 -1.67 -12.79 6.74
CA ASP A 138 -0.72 -12.51 5.65
C ASP A 138 0.53 -11.76 6.12
N GLY A 139 0.35 -10.77 6.99
CA GLY A 139 1.47 -10.03 7.55
C GLY A 139 2.24 -10.85 8.57
N LEU A 140 1.53 -11.62 9.40
CA LEU A 140 2.14 -12.48 10.43
C LEU A 140 2.90 -13.68 9.85
N ALA A 141 2.65 -14.06 8.59
CA ALA A 141 3.48 -15.02 7.84
C ALA A 141 4.91 -14.50 7.56
N GLY A 142 5.22 -13.25 7.92
CA GLY A 142 6.58 -12.70 7.95
C GLY A 142 7.22 -12.59 6.56
N ILE A 143 8.54 -12.77 6.52
CA ILE A 143 9.33 -12.75 5.28
C ILE A 143 9.23 -14.12 4.59
N PRO A 144 8.78 -14.19 3.31
CA PRO A 144 8.70 -15.46 2.59
C PRO A 144 10.09 -15.95 2.16
N ARG A 145 10.30 -17.27 2.20
CA ARG A 145 11.53 -17.93 1.70
C ARG A 145 11.81 -17.60 0.24
N ARG A 146 10.77 -17.54 -0.58
CA ARG A 146 10.85 -17.14 -1.99
C ARG A 146 9.76 -16.12 -2.33
N ARG A 147 10.11 -15.09 -3.09
CA ARG A 147 9.18 -14.15 -3.72
C ARG A 147 9.67 -13.86 -5.14
N GLY A 148 8.98 -14.41 -6.14
CA GLY A 148 9.44 -14.34 -7.52
C GLY A 148 10.85 -14.94 -7.66
N ARG A 149 11.79 -14.13 -8.15
CA ARG A 149 13.22 -14.48 -8.30
C ARG A 149 14.04 -14.29 -7.01
N ILE A 150 13.47 -13.74 -5.94
CA ILE A 150 14.19 -13.46 -4.69
C ILE A 150 14.05 -14.64 -3.73
N VAL A 151 15.18 -15.17 -3.26
CA VAL A 151 15.27 -16.27 -2.32
C VAL A 151 16.03 -15.83 -1.06
N ARG A 152 15.65 -16.38 0.09
CA ARG A 152 16.22 -16.09 1.42
C ARG A 152 16.67 -17.39 2.08
N PRO A 153 17.85 -17.91 1.71
CA PRO A 153 18.29 -19.23 2.14
C PRO A 153 18.46 -19.34 3.66
N LEU A 154 18.83 -18.25 4.32
CA LEU A 154 19.26 -18.25 5.72
C LEU A 154 18.16 -18.00 6.76
N LEU A 155 16.86 -18.06 6.39
CA LEU A 155 15.76 -17.74 7.34
C LEU A 155 15.71 -18.68 8.57
N ASP A 156 16.31 -19.86 8.49
CA ASP A 156 16.44 -20.79 9.64
C ASP A 156 17.79 -20.71 10.36
N VAL A 157 18.67 -19.81 9.93
CA VAL A 157 20.00 -19.60 10.51
C VAL A 157 19.93 -18.36 11.41
N THR A 158 20.55 -18.41 12.59
CA THR A 158 20.60 -17.25 13.50
C THR A 158 21.76 -16.32 13.14
N ARG A 159 21.66 -15.04 13.51
CA ARG A 159 22.78 -14.09 13.34
C ARG A 159 24.03 -14.46 14.12
N SER A 160 23.88 -15.16 15.25
CA SER A 160 25.04 -15.70 15.97
C SER A 160 25.78 -16.75 15.15
N GLN A 161 25.05 -17.64 14.48
CA GLN A 161 25.64 -18.67 13.62
C GLN A 161 26.34 -18.08 12.40
N THR A 162 25.73 -17.10 11.73
CA THR A 162 26.36 -16.45 10.56
C THR A 162 27.63 -15.69 10.96
N ARG A 163 27.60 -14.92 12.05
CA ARG A 163 28.79 -14.22 12.56
C ARG A 163 29.90 -15.16 12.96
N GLU A 164 29.59 -16.16 13.79
CA GLU A 164 30.58 -17.14 14.25
C GLU A 164 31.20 -17.90 13.07
N LEU A 165 30.39 -18.34 12.12
CA LEU A 165 30.89 -19.05 10.95
C LEU A 165 31.74 -18.15 10.06
N ALA A 166 31.34 -16.89 9.86
CA ALA A 166 32.11 -15.95 9.05
C ALA A 166 33.48 -15.68 9.65
N THR A 167 33.55 -15.54 10.98
CA THR A 167 34.82 -15.39 11.71
C THR A 167 35.68 -16.64 11.62
N LEU A 168 35.12 -17.84 11.82
CA LEU A 168 35.87 -19.10 11.73
C LEU A 168 36.39 -19.39 10.31
N LEU A 169 35.69 -18.90 9.27
CA LEU A 169 36.11 -18.96 7.88
C LEU A 169 37.13 -17.87 7.51
N GLY A 170 37.40 -16.91 8.39
CA GLY A 170 38.31 -15.79 8.12
C GLY A 170 37.78 -14.79 7.09
N LEU A 171 36.45 -14.67 6.94
CA LEU A 171 35.86 -13.75 5.96
C LEU A 171 36.00 -12.28 6.44
N PRO A 172 36.44 -11.35 5.58
CA PRO A 172 36.71 -9.96 5.94
C PRO A 172 35.42 -9.10 5.94
N TRP A 173 34.46 -9.45 6.80
CA TRP A 173 33.20 -8.71 6.93
C TRP A 173 33.32 -7.51 7.88
N VAL A 174 32.41 -6.55 7.71
CA VAL A 174 32.28 -5.39 8.61
C VAL A 174 30.87 -5.29 9.18
N GLU A 175 30.73 -4.67 10.34
CA GLU A 175 29.42 -4.34 10.90
C GLU A 175 28.98 -2.98 10.36
N ASP A 176 27.93 -2.97 9.55
CA ASP A 176 27.45 -1.75 8.88
C ASP A 176 26.96 -0.71 9.92
N PRO A 177 27.60 0.48 10.01
CA PRO A 177 27.19 1.54 10.93
C PRO A 177 25.76 2.03 10.68
N ALA A 178 25.26 1.98 9.44
CA ALA A 178 23.90 2.41 9.11
C ALA A 178 22.83 1.46 9.69
N ASN A 179 23.18 0.21 10.02
CA ASN A 179 22.27 -0.68 10.76
C ASN A 179 22.06 -0.25 12.21
N LEU A 180 22.91 0.63 12.76
CA LEU A 180 22.70 1.27 14.07
C LEU A 180 21.65 2.39 13.99
N GLU A 181 21.42 2.94 12.79
CA GLU A 181 20.47 4.01 12.48
C GLU A 181 19.19 3.51 11.78
N ALA A 182 18.91 2.20 11.80
CA ALA A 182 17.66 1.64 11.29
C ALA A 182 16.44 2.38 11.90
N GLY A 183 15.34 2.53 11.15
CA GLY A 183 14.22 3.39 11.54
C GLY A 183 13.73 3.13 12.97
N PRO A 184 13.21 4.16 13.68
CA PRO A 184 13.03 4.14 15.14
C PRO A 184 12.38 2.86 15.65
N ARG A 185 11.30 2.41 15.00
CA ARG A 185 10.57 1.20 15.41
C ARG A 185 11.35 -0.10 15.23
N ARG A 186 12.02 -0.30 14.10
CA ARG A 186 12.72 -1.58 13.84
C ARG A 186 13.94 -1.72 14.73
N ASN A 187 14.62 -0.61 14.99
CA ASN A 187 15.75 -0.56 15.92
C ASN A 187 15.30 -0.84 17.37
N LEU A 188 14.19 -0.24 17.81
CA LEU A 188 13.58 -0.52 19.12
C LEU A 188 13.19 -2.01 19.26
N ILE A 189 12.57 -2.60 18.24
CA ILE A 189 12.22 -4.03 18.26
C ILE A 189 13.46 -4.90 18.47
N ARG A 190 14.54 -4.60 17.74
CA ARG A 190 15.77 -5.38 17.75
C ARG A 190 16.61 -5.19 19.01
N ARG A 191 16.74 -3.96 19.51
CA ARG A 191 17.62 -3.62 20.63
C ARG A 191 16.95 -3.73 21.99
N GLU A 192 15.63 -3.56 22.06
CA GLU A 192 14.91 -3.50 23.33
C GLU A 192 13.86 -4.61 23.43
N ALA A 193 12.91 -4.68 22.50
CA ALA A 193 11.76 -5.55 22.64
C ALA A 193 12.12 -7.04 22.59
N ILE A 194 12.87 -7.49 21.58
CA ILE A 194 13.28 -8.89 21.45
C ILE A 194 14.16 -9.32 22.64
N PRO A 195 15.23 -8.59 23.01
CA PRO A 195 16.05 -8.96 24.17
C PRO A 195 15.28 -9.03 25.48
N TYR A 196 14.36 -8.08 25.72
CA TYR A 196 13.51 -8.09 26.90
C TYR A 196 12.60 -9.33 26.95
N LEU A 197 11.93 -9.64 25.83
CA LEU A 197 11.04 -10.78 25.72
C LEU A 197 11.79 -12.12 25.84
N GLU A 198 12.99 -12.20 25.26
CA GLU A 198 13.84 -13.39 25.37
C GLU A 198 14.35 -13.62 26.80
N GLY A 199 14.83 -12.55 27.44
CA GLY A 199 15.37 -12.63 28.80
C GLY A 199 14.32 -12.89 29.87
N ARG A 200 13.08 -12.43 29.68
CA ARG A 200 12.04 -12.51 30.71
C ARG A 200 10.98 -13.59 30.49
N PHE A 201 10.68 -13.95 29.24
CA PHE A 201 9.54 -14.82 28.93
C PHE A 201 9.92 -16.06 28.14
N ASN A 202 10.68 -15.92 27.05
CA ASN A 202 10.95 -17.04 26.15
C ASN A 202 12.35 -16.96 25.54
N PRO A 203 13.35 -17.70 26.08
CA PRO A 203 14.71 -17.74 25.54
C PRO A 203 14.83 -18.24 24.09
N SER A 204 13.76 -18.78 23.51
CA SER A 204 13.68 -19.22 22.12
C SER A 204 12.67 -18.39 21.30
N LEU A 205 12.47 -17.11 21.64
CA LEU A 205 11.47 -16.24 21.01
C LEU A 205 11.64 -16.17 19.49
N GLU A 206 12.86 -15.94 18.98
CA GLU A 206 13.10 -15.91 17.54
C GLU A 206 12.61 -17.18 16.84
N ARG A 207 12.87 -18.35 17.44
CA ARG A 207 12.43 -19.64 16.91
C ARG A 207 10.91 -19.79 17.01
N ALA A 208 10.30 -19.33 18.10
CA ALA A 208 8.85 -19.38 18.27
C ALA A 208 8.13 -18.52 17.22
N LEU A 209 8.58 -17.28 17.01
CA LEU A 209 8.03 -16.37 16.00
C LEU A 209 8.22 -16.91 14.58
N ALA A 210 9.39 -17.48 14.26
CA ALA A 210 9.63 -18.11 12.97
C ALA A 210 8.68 -19.29 12.71
N ARG A 211 8.46 -20.16 13.71
CA ARG A 211 7.50 -21.27 13.59
C ARG A 211 6.07 -20.78 13.39
N THR A 212 5.64 -19.75 14.12
CA THR A 212 4.32 -19.14 13.91
C THR A 212 4.17 -18.61 12.50
N ALA A 213 5.19 -17.93 11.97
CA ALA A 213 5.16 -17.42 10.61
C ALA A 213 5.12 -18.53 9.55
N ASP A 214 5.83 -19.65 9.77
CA ASP A 214 5.80 -20.80 8.87
C ASP A 214 4.44 -21.51 8.88
N ALA A 215 3.81 -21.69 10.04
CA ALA A 215 2.47 -22.26 10.16
C ALA A 215 1.43 -21.40 9.43
N LEU A 216 1.41 -20.10 9.71
CA LEU A 216 0.50 -19.16 9.04
C LEU A 216 0.74 -19.09 7.53
N ARG A 217 2.00 -19.22 7.08
CA ARG A 217 2.30 -19.27 5.65
C ARG A 217 1.70 -20.50 4.98
N ALA A 218 1.86 -21.68 5.58
CA ALA A 218 1.29 -22.92 5.03
C ALA A 218 -0.24 -22.85 4.92
N GLU A 219 -0.90 -22.26 5.93
CA GLU A 219 -2.34 -22.01 5.91
C GLU A 219 -2.73 -20.99 4.83
N ASN A 220 -2.02 -19.87 4.74
CA ASN A 220 -2.26 -18.85 3.72
C ASN A 220 -2.07 -19.43 2.30
N GLU A 221 -1.03 -20.23 2.06
CA GLU A 221 -0.79 -20.90 0.77
C GLU A 221 -1.88 -21.93 0.43
N HIS A 222 -2.49 -22.58 1.42
CA HIS A 222 -3.65 -23.42 1.21
C HIS A 222 -4.87 -22.60 0.77
N LEU A 223 -5.16 -21.50 1.47
CA LEU A 223 -6.27 -20.61 1.15
C LEU A 223 -6.08 -19.91 -0.21
N ASP A 224 -4.86 -19.51 -0.53
CA ASP A 224 -4.51 -18.90 -1.82
C ASP A 224 -4.75 -19.91 -2.96
N ARG A 225 -4.35 -21.18 -2.81
CA ARG A 225 -4.66 -22.26 -3.79
C ARG A 225 -6.16 -22.50 -3.96
N GLN A 226 -6.95 -22.39 -2.90
CA GLN A 226 -8.41 -22.48 -3.01
C GLN A 226 -8.99 -21.29 -3.76
N ALA A 227 -8.54 -20.08 -3.44
CA ALA A 227 -8.94 -18.86 -4.14
C ALA A 227 -8.49 -18.84 -5.60
N GLU A 228 -7.39 -19.52 -5.94
CA GLU A 228 -6.92 -19.67 -7.31
C GLU A 228 -7.91 -20.41 -8.22
N ARG A 229 -8.72 -21.32 -7.65
CA ARG A 229 -9.77 -22.04 -8.36
C ARG A 229 -10.96 -21.18 -8.76
N VAL A 230 -11.13 -20.01 -8.13
CA VAL A 230 -12.13 -19.05 -8.56
C VAL A 230 -11.65 -18.44 -9.88
N PRO A 231 -12.39 -18.63 -10.99
CA PRO A 231 -11.92 -18.12 -12.28
C PRO A 231 -11.90 -16.60 -12.26
N VAL A 232 -10.79 -16.03 -12.70
CA VAL A 232 -10.60 -14.59 -12.86
C VAL A 232 -10.19 -14.34 -14.31
N VAL A 233 -10.97 -13.53 -15.01
CA VAL A 233 -10.71 -13.19 -16.41
C VAL A 233 -10.26 -11.75 -16.51
N VAL A 234 -9.08 -11.52 -17.06
CA VAL A 234 -8.54 -10.17 -17.32
C VAL A 234 -8.86 -9.81 -18.76
N THR A 235 -9.59 -8.71 -18.96
CA THR A 235 -9.97 -8.19 -20.29
C THR A 235 -9.65 -6.71 -20.39
N GLY A 236 -8.62 -6.35 -21.16
CA GLY A 236 -8.15 -4.98 -21.26
C GLY A 236 -7.76 -4.41 -19.90
N SER A 237 -8.41 -3.32 -19.50
CA SER A 237 -8.23 -2.66 -18.18
C SER A 237 -9.22 -3.13 -17.11
N SER A 238 -9.88 -4.29 -17.30
CA SER A 238 -10.88 -4.82 -16.38
C SER A 238 -10.59 -6.25 -15.94
N VAL A 239 -11.04 -6.60 -14.74
CA VAL A 239 -10.92 -7.94 -14.14
C VAL A 239 -12.32 -8.42 -13.77
N ARG A 240 -12.69 -9.62 -14.20
CA ARG A 240 -14.04 -10.18 -14.01
C ARG A 240 -14.01 -11.41 -13.12
N LEU A 241 -14.94 -11.47 -12.17
CA LEU A 241 -15.15 -12.61 -11.28
C LEU A 241 -16.61 -13.09 -11.32
N PRO A 242 -16.88 -14.39 -11.18
CA PRO A 242 -18.24 -14.92 -11.07
C PRO A 242 -18.91 -14.50 -9.75
N ALA A 243 -19.92 -13.63 -9.83
CA ALA A 243 -20.66 -13.14 -8.67
C ALA A 243 -21.35 -14.27 -7.87
N PRO A 244 -22.01 -15.28 -8.49
CA PRO A 244 -22.63 -16.38 -7.74
C PRO A 244 -21.61 -17.16 -6.92
N VAL A 245 -20.44 -17.45 -7.51
CA VAL A 245 -19.36 -18.18 -6.81
C VAL A 245 -18.88 -17.38 -5.61
N LEU A 246 -18.59 -16.07 -5.77
CA LEU A 246 -18.19 -15.22 -4.64
C LEU A 246 -19.23 -15.14 -3.52
N ALA A 247 -20.51 -15.26 -3.87
CA ALA A 247 -21.61 -15.22 -2.90
C ALA A 247 -21.82 -16.55 -2.16
N THR A 248 -21.40 -17.69 -2.73
CA THR A 248 -21.70 -19.03 -2.19
C THR A 248 -20.49 -19.79 -1.64
N ILE A 249 -19.27 -19.50 -2.08
CA ILE A 249 -18.08 -20.17 -1.54
C ILE A 249 -17.80 -19.73 -0.11
N ASP A 250 -16.90 -20.44 0.57
CA ASP A 250 -16.43 -20.07 1.90
C ASP A 250 -15.99 -18.59 1.94
N PRO A 251 -16.46 -17.79 2.92
CA PRO A 251 -16.18 -16.35 2.98
C PRO A 251 -14.69 -16.01 2.99
N VAL A 252 -13.84 -16.85 3.59
CA VAL A 252 -12.39 -16.62 3.65
C VAL A 252 -11.78 -16.79 2.25
N VAL A 253 -12.24 -17.79 1.49
CA VAL A 253 -11.83 -18.00 0.10
C VAL A 253 -12.33 -16.88 -0.81
N ALA A 254 -13.56 -16.40 -0.60
CA ALA A 254 -14.10 -15.26 -1.34
C ALA A 254 -13.28 -13.98 -1.12
N VAL A 255 -12.92 -13.68 0.14
CA VAL A 255 -12.04 -12.57 0.51
C VAL A 255 -10.69 -12.65 -0.22
N ARG A 256 -10.11 -13.86 -0.28
CA ARG A 256 -8.83 -14.12 -0.95
C ARG A 256 -8.93 -13.94 -2.47
N ALA A 257 -9.98 -14.48 -3.10
CA ALA A 257 -10.21 -14.36 -4.53
C ALA A 257 -10.42 -12.90 -4.97
N VAL A 258 -11.22 -12.14 -4.21
CA VAL A 258 -11.45 -10.71 -4.45
C VAL A 258 -10.16 -9.91 -4.28
N ARG A 259 -9.42 -10.13 -3.18
CA ARG A 259 -8.13 -9.45 -2.94
C ARG A 259 -7.14 -9.71 -4.07
N ARG A 260 -7.07 -10.96 -4.57
CA ARG A 260 -6.25 -11.32 -5.73
C ARG A 260 -6.66 -10.52 -6.97
N ALA A 261 -7.95 -10.43 -7.27
CA ALA A 261 -8.44 -9.70 -8.43
C ALA A 261 -8.21 -8.17 -8.34
N ILE A 262 -8.40 -7.56 -7.17
CA ILE A 262 -8.07 -6.15 -6.94
C ILE A 262 -6.59 -5.89 -7.25
N ARG A 263 -5.70 -6.78 -6.80
CA ARG A 263 -4.25 -6.65 -7.03
C ARG A 263 -3.83 -6.87 -8.48
N MET A 264 -4.60 -7.63 -9.27
CA MET A 264 -4.36 -7.81 -10.70
C MET A 264 -4.57 -6.52 -11.49
N ILE A 265 -5.46 -5.63 -11.04
CA ILE A 265 -5.74 -4.35 -11.72
C ILE A 265 -5.01 -3.15 -11.10
N GLY A 266 -4.99 -3.06 -9.77
CA GLY A 266 -4.41 -1.94 -9.03
C GLY A 266 -2.93 -2.12 -8.69
N GLY A 267 -2.39 -3.34 -8.84
CA GLY A 267 -1.03 -3.68 -8.48
C GLY A 267 -0.90 -4.32 -7.08
N PRO A 268 0.32 -4.68 -6.66
CA PRO A 268 0.55 -5.59 -5.53
C PRO A 268 0.09 -5.06 -4.16
N HIS A 269 -0.04 -3.74 -4.02
CA HIS A 269 -0.47 -3.08 -2.78
C HIS A 269 -1.88 -2.51 -2.84
N ALA A 270 -2.60 -2.73 -3.95
CA ALA A 270 -3.94 -2.19 -4.11
C ALA A 270 -4.95 -2.91 -3.22
N GLY A 271 -5.91 -2.12 -2.75
CA GLY A 271 -7.04 -2.58 -1.96
C GLY A 271 -6.74 -2.76 -0.48
N ASN A 272 -7.76 -2.48 0.33
CA ASN A 272 -7.79 -2.73 1.76
C ASN A 272 -8.98 -3.65 2.15
N ALA A 273 -9.16 -3.90 3.45
CA ALA A 273 -10.23 -4.78 3.94
C ALA A 273 -11.64 -4.25 3.60
N ARG A 274 -11.84 -2.93 3.57
CA ARG A 274 -13.10 -2.30 3.18
C ARG A 274 -13.39 -2.59 1.70
N ASP A 275 -12.41 -2.40 0.82
CA ASP A 275 -12.62 -2.64 -0.62
C ASP A 275 -13.05 -4.08 -0.90
N VAL A 276 -12.43 -5.06 -0.22
CA VAL A 276 -12.82 -6.46 -0.34
C VAL A 276 -14.27 -6.67 0.10
N HIS A 277 -14.67 -6.08 1.24
CA HIS A 277 -16.04 -6.18 1.73
C HIS A 277 -17.04 -5.54 0.76
N VAL A 278 -16.71 -4.38 0.20
CA VAL A 278 -17.54 -3.67 -0.79
C VAL A 278 -17.75 -4.53 -2.05
N VAL A 279 -16.68 -5.12 -2.59
CA VAL A 279 -16.79 -6.01 -3.76
C VAL A 279 -17.66 -7.23 -3.47
N LEU A 280 -17.54 -7.82 -2.28
CA LEU A 280 -18.40 -8.94 -1.88
C LEU A 280 -19.88 -8.51 -1.73
N GLY A 281 -20.13 -7.28 -1.28
CA GLY A 281 -21.47 -6.69 -1.29
C GLY A 281 -22.04 -6.57 -2.70
N VAL A 282 -21.26 -6.02 -3.64
CA VAL A 282 -21.61 -5.95 -5.07
C VAL A 282 -21.90 -7.35 -5.63
N ALA A 283 -21.08 -8.36 -5.31
CA ALA A 283 -21.31 -9.75 -5.72
C ALA A 283 -22.67 -10.30 -5.23
N ARG A 284 -23.07 -9.96 -4.01
CA ARG A 284 -24.37 -10.34 -3.43
C ARG A 284 -25.53 -9.51 -3.95
N GLY A 285 -25.26 -8.34 -4.54
CA GLY A 285 -26.27 -7.41 -5.05
C GLY A 285 -26.78 -6.42 -4.02
N THR A 286 -26.01 -6.15 -2.96
CA THR A 286 -26.32 -5.05 -2.03
C THR A 286 -26.14 -3.68 -2.69
N ALA A 287 -25.35 -3.62 -3.76
CA ALA A 287 -25.20 -2.46 -4.63
C ALA A 287 -24.94 -2.95 -6.08
N ALA A 288 -25.40 -2.19 -7.07
CA ALA A 288 -25.09 -2.45 -8.47
C ALA A 288 -23.65 -2.03 -8.82
N ARG A 289 -23.15 -0.98 -8.16
CA ARG A 289 -21.84 -0.36 -8.40
C ARG A 289 -21.27 0.19 -7.09
N ALA A 290 -19.94 0.24 -6.96
CA ALA A 290 -19.29 0.86 -5.82
C ALA A 290 -17.84 1.27 -6.10
N SER A 291 -17.47 2.46 -5.63
CA SER A 291 -16.09 2.95 -5.65
C SER A 291 -15.22 2.24 -4.62
N LEU A 292 -13.99 1.94 -5.02
CA LEU A 292 -12.96 1.34 -4.19
C LEU A 292 -11.79 2.31 -4.03
N SER A 293 -10.86 1.97 -3.15
CA SER A 293 -9.58 2.66 -3.03
C SER A 293 -8.76 2.54 -4.34
N ASP A 294 -7.69 3.33 -4.46
CA ASP A 294 -6.74 3.30 -5.58
C ASP A 294 -7.35 3.65 -6.97
N GLY A 295 -8.47 4.38 -6.97
CA GLY A 295 -9.18 4.77 -8.19
C GLY A 295 -9.79 3.57 -8.92
N LEU A 296 -10.13 2.52 -8.18
CA LEU A 296 -10.80 1.34 -8.70
C LEU A 296 -12.30 1.40 -8.44
N GLU A 297 -13.04 0.60 -9.19
CA GLU A 297 -14.49 0.50 -9.08
C GLU A 297 -14.92 -0.95 -9.27
N ALA A 298 -16.02 -1.33 -8.62
CA ALA A 298 -16.67 -2.60 -8.80
C ALA A 298 -18.10 -2.41 -9.30
N GLU A 299 -18.49 -3.14 -10.34
CA GLU A 299 -19.83 -3.12 -10.89
C GLU A 299 -20.34 -4.55 -11.12
N ARG A 300 -21.62 -4.79 -10.85
CA ARG A 300 -22.26 -6.08 -11.13
C ARG A 300 -22.88 -6.09 -12.52
N HIS A 301 -22.30 -6.89 -13.41
CA HIS A 301 -22.83 -7.19 -14.74
C HIS A 301 -23.41 -8.60 -14.77
N ARG A 302 -24.72 -8.73 -14.51
CA ARG A 302 -25.43 -10.02 -14.43
C ARG A 302 -24.79 -10.98 -13.41
N ALA A 303 -24.14 -12.02 -13.91
CA ALA A 303 -23.46 -13.06 -13.13
C ALA A 303 -21.99 -12.75 -12.84
N LEU A 304 -21.52 -11.55 -13.20
CA LEU A 304 -20.13 -11.14 -13.02
C LEU A 304 -20.03 -9.90 -12.13
N VAL A 305 -19.00 -9.87 -11.30
CA VAL A 305 -18.44 -8.63 -10.76
C VAL A 305 -17.31 -8.22 -11.70
N VAL A 306 -17.37 -6.99 -12.19
CA VAL A 306 -16.34 -6.37 -13.01
C VAL A 306 -15.63 -5.34 -12.15
N LEU A 307 -14.31 -5.52 -12.00
CA LEU A 307 -13.42 -4.52 -11.43
C LEU A 307 -12.77 -3.75 -12.58
N SER A 308 -12.81 -2.43 -12.53
CA SER A 308 -12.16 -1.56 -13.50
C SER A 308 -11.46 -0.41 -12.77
N ARG A 309 -10.55 0.28 -13.46
CA ARG A 309 -10.20 1.63 -13.03
C ARG A 309 -11.45 2.47 -13.20
N SER A 310 -11.82 3.22 -12.17
CA SER A 310 -12.85 4.23 -12.30
C SER A 310 -12.45 5.10 -13.48
N ALA A 311 -13.25 5.05 -14.55
CA ALA A 311 -13.18 6.09 -15.55
C ALA A 311 -13.66 7.32 -14.80
N ALA A 312 -12.72 8.10 -14.24
CA ALA A 312 -13.05 9.43 -13.81
C ALA A 312 -13.66 10.08 -15.05
N ALA A 313 -14.99 10.24 -15.08
CA ALA A 313 -15.59 11.21 -15.96
C ALA A 313 -14.79 12.48 -15.68
N ALA A 314 -14.02 12.96 -16.67
CA ALA A 314 -13.11 14.06 -16.45
C ALA A 314 -13.91 15.18 -15.81
N VAL A 315 -13.69 15.43 -14.52
CA VAL A 315 -14.42 16.48 -13.81
C VAL A 315 -13.91 17.77 -14.44
N PRO A 316 -14.76 18.51 -15.17
CA PRO A 316 -14.31 19.75 -15.78
C PRO A 316 -13.85 20.69 -14.66
N GLU A 317 -12.86 21.54 -14.90
CA GLU A 317 -12.40 22.49 -13.87
C GLU A 317 -13.57 23.39 -13.43
N SER A 318 -14.40 23.78 -14.39
CA SER A 318 -15.64 24.51 -14.19
C SER A 318 -16.66 24.23 -15.30
N ALA A 319 -17.93 24.45 -15.01
CA ALA A 319 -19.03 24.43 -15.96
C ALA A 319 -20.03 25.56 -15.64
N PRO A 320 -20.48 26.35 -16.63
CA PRO A 320 -21.54 27.33 -16.40
C PRO A 320 -22.89 26.64 -16.20
N TRP A 321 -23.72 27.23 -15.33
CA TRP A 321 -25.08 26.78 -15.06
C TRP A 321 -26.04 27.97 -15.08
N THR A 322 -26.90 28.00 -16.10
CA THR A 322 -27.95 29.02 -16.24
C THR A 322 -29.15 28.65 -15.36
N LEU A 323 -29.63 29.62 -14.58
CA LEU A 323 -30.71 29.44 -13.62
C LEU A 323 -31.97 30.22 -14.06
N PRO A 324 -33.16 29.60 -13.98
CA PRO A 324 -33.42 28.18 -13.72
C PRO A 324 -32.98 27.29 -14.91
N GLY A 325 -32.70 26.02 -14.64
CA GLY A 325 -32.23 25.07 -15.66
C GLY A 325 -31.41 23.91 -15.08
N HIS A 326 -30.80 23.12 -15.95
CA HIS A 326 -30.00 21.94 -15.59
C HIS A 326 -28.53 22.11 -16.00
N ALA A 327 -27.61 21.51 -15.24
CA ALA A 327 -26.19 21.43 -15.58
C ALA A 327 -25.58 20.09 -15.14
N GLY A 328 -24.59 19.61 -15.88
CA GLY A 328 -23.78 18.44 -15.54
C GLY A 328 -22.38 18.83 -15.11
N PHE A 329 -21.81 18.12 -14.13
CA PHE A 329 -20.45 18.34 -13.64
C PHE A 329 -19.83 17.04 -13.12
N GLY A 330 -19.04 16.35 -13.95
CA GLY A 330 -18.53 15.02 -13.61
C GLY A 330 -19.70 14.04 -13.41
N THR A 331 -19.78 13.40 -12.24
CA THR A 331 -20.89 12.50 -11.85
C THR A 331 -22.07 13.22 -11.17
N TRP A 332 -22.05 14.56 -11.14
CA TRP A 332 -23.10 15.38 -10.55
C TRP A 332 -24.06 15.91 -11.62
N SER A 333 -25.35 15.91 -11.29
CA SER A 333 -26.36 16.65 -12.03
C SER A 333 -27.01 17.69 -11.13
N PHE A 334 -27.21 18.87 -11.68
CA PHE A 334 -27.77 20.04 -11.02
C PHE A 334 -29.07 20.44 -11.69
N GLU A 335 -30.07 20.77 -10.89
CA GLU A 335 -31.40 21.19 -11.33
C GLU A 335 -31.84 22.41 -10.51
N ALA A 336 -32.37 23.43 -11.19
CA ALA A 336 -32.89 24.61 -10.54
C ALA A 336 -34.24 25.05 -11.13
N TRP A 337 -35.16 25.42 -10.26
CA TRP A 337 -36.50 25.89 -10.63
C TRP A 337 -36.96 27.02 -9.71
N VAL A 338 -37.88 27.87 -10.18
CA VAL A 338 -38.42 28.98 -9.40
C VAL A 338 -39.84 28.68 -8.96
N ALA A 339 -40.14 28.88 -7.68
CA ALA A 339 -41.47 28.85 -7.12
C ALA A 339 -41.93 30.26 -6.68
N GLN A 340 -43.24 30.53 -6.80
CA GLN A 340 -43.85 31.80 -6.36
C GLN A 340 -44.34 31.76 -4.91
N ALA A 341 -44.54 30.56 -4.36
CA ALA A 341 -44.96 30.36 -2.98
C ALA A 341 -43.76 29.92 -2.10
N PRO A 342 -43.71 30.32 -0.82
CA PRO A 342 -42.67 29.88 0.10
C PRO A 342 -42.70 28.35 0.28
N PRO A 343 -41.56 27.73 0.63
CA PRO A 343 -41.52 26.32 1.01
C PRO A 343 -42.48 26.06 2.18
N ILE A 344 -43.51 25.22 1.96
CA ILE A 344 -44.41 24.75 3.03
C ILE A 344 -43.66 23.82 4.00
N ALA A 345 -42.62 23.15 3.51
CA ALA A 345 -41.64 22.41 4.30
C ALA A 345 -40.24 22.63 3.71
N PHE A 346 -39.24 22.84 4.58
CA PHE A 346 -37.85 22.87 4.13
C PHE A 346 -37.42 21.50 3.62
N PRO A 347 -36.54 21.44 2.61
CA PRO A 347 -36.05 20.18 2.09
C PRO A 347 -35.35 19.37 3.21
N LEU A 348 -35.81 18.14 3.44
CA LEU A 348 -35.14 17.20 4.35
C LEU A 348 -33.83 16.64 3.77
N SER A 349 -33.55 16.91 2.49
CA SER A 349 -32.33 16.51 1.81
C SER A 349 -31.28 17.61 1.90
N ARG A 350 -30.10 17.27 2.42
CA ARG A 350 -28.89 18.12 2.41
C ARG A 350 -28.40 18.51 1.00
N PHE A 351 -28.99 17.93 -0.04
CA PHE A 351 -28.67 18.20 -1.44
C PHE A 351 -29.71 19.08 -2.14
N VAL A 352 -30.65 19.66 -1.40
CA VAL A 352 -31.61 20.64 -1.91
C VAL A 352 -31.52 21.88 -1.05
N GLU A 353 -31.42 23.05 -1.69
CA GLU A 353 -31.39 24.35 -1.02
C GLU A 353 -32.34 25.34 -1.69
N VAL A 354 -32.71 26.38 -0.96
CA VAL A 354 -33.57 27.46 -1.44
C VAL A 354 -32.88 28.80 -1.24
N PHE A 355 -32.94 29.65 -2.26
CA PHE A 355 -32.40 31.00 -2.25
C PHE A 355 -33.47 32.02 -2.64
N ASP A 356 -33.29 33.26 -2.20
CA ASP A 356 -33.99 34.38 -2.85
C ASP A 356 -33.48 34.53 -4.28
N SER A 357 -34.36 34.37 -5.26
CA SER A 357 -34.03 34.44 -6.68
C SER A 357 -33.48 35.80 -7.11
N SER A 358 -33.74 36.88 -6.37
CA SER A 358 -33.21 38.21 -6.65
C SER A 358 -31.76 38.40 -6.19
N ALA A 359 -31.31 37.57 -5.24
CA ALA A 359 -29.96 37.63 -4.67
C ALA A 359 -28.95 36.71 -5.40
N VAL A 360 -29.41 35.89 -6.34
CA VAL A 360 -28.59 34.93 -7.10
C VAL A 360 -28.55 35.36 -8.58
N PRO A 361 -27.37 35.39 -9.23
CA PRO A 361 -27.27 35.72 -10.65
C PRO A 361 -27.96 34.67 -11.52
N SER A 362 -28.41 35.07 -12.71
CA SER A 362 -29.04 34.17 -13.70
C SER A 362 -28.09 33.14 -14.30
N THR A 363 -26.77 33.29 -14.10
CA THR A 363 -25.76 32.29 -14.43
C THR A 363 -24.79 32.17 -13.28
N VAL A 364 -24.61 30.94 -12.80
CA VAL A 364 -23.62 30.56 -11.78
C VAL A 364 -22.61 29.62 -12.39
N THR A 365 -21.48 29.40 -11.71
CA THR A 365 -20.47 28.45 -12.13
C THR A 365 -20.41 27.29 -11.14
N VAL A 366 -20.47 26.06 -11.63
CA VAL A 366 -20.11 24.88 -10.85
C VAL A 366 -18.63 24.60 -11.11
N ARG A 367 -17.80 24.52 -10.08
CA ARG A 367 -16.36 24.23 -10.24
C ARG A 367 -15.84 23.32 -9.14
N VAL A 368 -14.64 22.76 -9.35
CA VAL A 368 -13.93 22.05 -8.29
C VAL A 368 -13.50 23.00 -7.17
N VAL A 369 -13.37 22.46 -5.97
CA VAL A 369 -12.81 23.19 -4.83
C VAL A 369 -11.37 23.63 -5.12
N ARG A 370 -11.03 24.86 -4.74
CA ARG A 370 -9.68 25.43 -4.87
C ARG A 370 -9.08 25.70 -3.49
N THR A 371 -7.75 25.64 -3.40
CA THR A 371 -7.04 26.01 -2.19
C THR A 371 -7.33 27.48 -1.85
N GLY A 372 -7.77 27.74 -0.61
CA GLY A 372 -8.15 29.07 -0.16
C GLY A 372 -9.61 29.45 -0.40
N ASP A 373 -10.43 28.54 -0.95
CA ASP A 373 -11.88 28.76 -1.05
C ASP A 373 -12.48 28.98 0.34
N ARG A 374 -13.32 30.02 0.47
CA ARG A 374 -14.04 30.36 1.70
C ARG A 374 -15.53 30.54 1.42
N ILE A 375 -16.36 30.04 2.32
CA ILE A 375 -17.82 30.22 2.27
C ILE A 375 -18.26 31.19 3.37
N ALA A 376 -19.16 32.11 3.02
CA ALA A 376 -19.75 33.06 3.98
C ALA A 376 -20.75 32.36 4.89
N ILE A 377 -20.63 32.57 6.20
CA ILE A 377 -21.49 31.99 7.24
C ILE A 377 -21.88 33.07 8.25
N ALA A 378 -22.83 32.74 9.13
CA ALA A 378 -23.28 33.66 10.16
C ALA A 378 -22.09 34.07 11.04
N GLY A 379 -21.73 35.36 10.98
CA GLY A 379 -20.61 35.92 11.75
C GLY A 379 -19.23 35.81 11.09
N GLY A 380 -19.11 35.46 9.80
CA GLY A 380 -17.83 35.57 9.08
C GLY A 380 -17.67 34.63 7.88
N HIS A 381 -16.48 34.04 7.75
CA HIS A 381 -16.15 33.12 6.66
C HIS A 381 -15.47 31.87 7.20
N LYS A 382 -15.76 30.73 6.59
CA LYS A 382 -15.14 29.45 6.91
C LYS A 382 -14.45 28.85 5.68
N ASP A 383 -13.33 28.17 5.90
CA ASP A 383 -12.58 27.55 4.82
C ASP A 383 -13.34 26.32 4.28
N VAL A 384 -13.42 26.19 2.96
CA VAL A 384 -14.21 25.10 2.35
C VAL A 384 -13.59 23.73 2.67
N ALA A 385 -12.26 23.66 2.79
CA ALA A 385 -11.56 22.45 3.21
C ALA A 385 -11.97 21.98 4.63
N GLU A 386 -12.25 22.93 5.53
CA GLU A 386 -12.68 22.64 6.90
C GLU A 386 -14.12 22.13 6.93
N VAL A 387 -15.07 22.78 6.24
CA VAL A 387 -16.46 22.31 6.19
C VAL A 387 -16.62 20.96 5.49
N LEU A 388 -15.78 20.66 4.48
CA LEU A 388 -15.72 19.33 3.86
C LEU A 388 -15.23 18.27 4.86
N ALA A 389 -14.26 18.60 5.70
CA ALA A 389 -13.76 17.70 6.74
C ALA A 389 -14.81 17.44 7.83
N GLU A 390 -15.51 18.48 8.29
CA GLU A 390 -16.59 18.37 9.29
C GLU A 390 -17.78 17.56 8.79
N ALA A 391 -18.11 17.68 7.50
CA ALA A 391 -19.14 16.88 6.86
C ALA A 391 -18.72 15.42 6.59
N GLY A 392 -17.50 15.02 6.99
CA GLY A 392 -16.99 13.66 6.83
C GLY A 392 -16.63 13.28 5.40
N ILE A 393 -16.38 14.26 4.51
CA ILE A 393 -15.99 13.99 3.12
C ILE A 393 -14.58 13.39 3.09
N ALA A 394 -14.43 12.25 2.41
CA ALA A 394 -13.17 11.51 2.32
C ALA A 394 -12.10 12.36 1.63
N VAL A 395 -10.84 12.25 2.09
CA VAL A 395 -9.71 13.07 1.60
C VAL A 395 -9.54 12.99 0.08
N CYS A 396 -9.81 11.83 -0.53
CA CYS A 396 -9.74 11.61 -1.97
C CYS A 396 -10.85 12.32 -2.77
N ASP A 397 -12.01 12.59 -2.14
CA ASP A 397 -13.17 13.17 -2.81
C ASP A 397 -13.16 14.70 -2.76
N ARG A 398 -12.43 15.30 -1.80
CA ARG A 398 -12.37 16.75 -1.58
C ARG A 398 -11.88 17.54 -2.79
N PRO A 399 -10.80 17.14 -3.50
CA PRO A 399 -10.28 17.92 -4.63
C PRO A 399 -11.23 17.99 -5.83
N VAL A 400 -12.19 17.08 -5.91
CA VAL A 400 -13.16 16.96 -7.01
C VAL A 400 -14.59 17.30 -6.56
N TRP A 401 -14.77 17.75 -5.31
CA TRP A 401 -16.08 18.11 -4.79
C TRP A 401 -16.56 19.42 -5.43
N PRO A 402 -17.81 19.49 -5.93
CA PRO A 402 -18.30 20.69 -6.59
C PRO A 402 -18.58 21.81 -5.58
N VAL A 403 -18.37 23.04 -6.01
CA VAL A 403 -18.87 24.26 -5.37
C VAL A 403 -19.65 25.07 -6.39
N VAL A 404 -20.76 25.67 -5.97
CA VAL A 404 -21.58 26.57 -6.79
C VAL A 404 -21.21 28.00 -6.45
N VAL A 405 -20.81 28.74 -7.47
CA VAL A 405 -20.18 30.06 -7.36
C VAL A 405 -21.02 31.09 -8.11
N GLY A 406 -21.35 32.18 -7.43
CA GLY A 406 -22.05 33.33 -7.99
C GLY A 406 -21.11 34.35 -8.62
N SER A 407 -21.58 35.59 -8.75
CA SER A 407 -20.78 36.71 -9.22
C SER A 407 -19.54 36.93 -8.33
N GLN A 408 -18.43 37.37 -8.91
CA GLN A 408 -17.19 37.72 -8.17
C GLN A 408 -16.56 36.56 -7.36
N GLU A 409 -16.66 35.31 -7.85
CA GLU A 409 -16.08 34.12 -7.20
C GLU A 409 -16.63 33.80 -5.80
N GLN A 410 -17.78 34.37 -5.42
CA GLN A 410 -18.40 34.07 -4.12
C GLN A 410 -19.09 32.69 -4.12
N ILE A 411 -18.75 31.85 -3.16
CA ILE A 411 -19.34 30.51 -3.03
C ILE A 411 -20.73 30.64 -2.42
N LEU A 412 -21.75 30.22 -3.16
CA LEU A 412 -23.16 30.23 -2.74
C LEU A 412 -23.55 28.92 -2.04
N TRP A 413 -22.98 27.79 -2.49
CA TRP A 413 -23.36 26.48 -2.01
C TRP A 413 -22.26 25.43 -2.22
N VAL A 414 -22.04 24.61 -1.21
CA VAL A 414 -21.28 23.37 -1.27
C VAL A 414 -22.27 22.21 -1.09
N PRO A 415 -22.66 21.53 -2.18
CA PRO A 415 -23.72 20.52 -2.16
C PRO A 415 -23.51 19.42 -1.11
N GLY A 416 -24.54 19.15 -0.31
CA GLY A 416 -24.49 18.13 0.74
C GLY A 416 -23.72 18.51 2.01
N VAL A 417 -23.14 19.72 2.05
CA VAL A 417 -22.19 20.15 3.08
C VAL A 417 -22.67 21.43 3.74
N ARG A 418 -22.79 22.52 2.98
CA ARG A 418 -23.15 23.84 3.54
C ARG A 418 -23.64 24.82 2.48
N ARG A 419 -24.66 25.60 2.83
CA ARG A 419 -25.12 26.79 2.10
C ARG A 419 -24.42 28.04 2.64
N ALA A 420 -24.20 29.03 1.78
CA ALA A 420 -23.79 30.36 2.23
C ALA A 420 -24.98 31.13 2.82
N ASP A 421 -24.68 32.12 3.66
CA ASP A 421 -25.71 33.02 4.21
C ASP A 421 -26.26 34.02 3.17
N LEU A 422 -25.55 34.18 2.04
CA LEU A 422 -25.99 35.03 0.94
C LEU A 422 -27.26 34.47 0.27
N GLY A 423 -28.22 35.34 -0.04
CA GLY A 423 -29.49 34.94 -0.63
C GLY A 423 -30.37 34.14 0.32
N TRP A 424 -30.34 34.48 1.61
CA TRP A 424 -31.26 33.96 2.62
C TRP A 424 -32.71 34.27 2.24
N VAL A 425 -33.60 33.33 2.54
CA VAL A 425 -35.04 33.49 2.33
C VAL A 425 -35.66 34.12 3.58
N ASP A 426 -36.27 35.29 3.43
CA ASP A 426 -36.90 36.05 4.50
C ASP A 426 -38.35 36.44 4.17
N SER A 427 -38.93 37.36 4.97
CA SER A 427 -40.31 37.83 4.78
C SER A 427 -40.51 38.66 3.50
N ASP A 428 -39.43 39.18 2.93
CA ASP A 428 -39.45 40.04 1.74
C ASP A 428 -39.20 39.24 0.45
N THR A 429 -38.72 38.00 0.55
CA THR A 429 -38.55 37.10 -0.59
C THR A 429 -39.88 36.86 -1.32
N ARG A 430 -39.91 37.21 -2.63
CA ARG A 430 -41.09 37.02 -3.51
C ARG A 430 -40.94 35.89 -4.53
N ARG A 431 -39.71 35.44 -4.80
CA ARG A 431 -39.40 34.37 -5.74
C ARG A 431 -38.34 33.46 -5.15
N TYR A 432 -38.68 32.18 -5.02
CA TYR A 432 -37.86 31.18 -4.34
C TYR A 432 -37.15 30.34 -5.41
N LEU A 433 -35.82 30.49 -5.51
CA LEU A 433 -34.99 29.67 -6.38
C LEU A 433 -34.61 28.40 -5.63
N TRP A 434 -35.17 27.27 -6.08
CA TRP A 434 -34.79 25.96 -5.61
C TRP A 434 -33.62 25.44 -6.43
N VAL A 435 -32.65 24.86 -5.74
CA VAL A 435 -31.54 24.14 -6.37
C VAL A 435 -31.44 22.74 -5.80
N ARG A 436 -31.14 21.77 -6.66
CA ARG A 436 -30.94 20.37 -6.31
C ARG A 436 -29.67 19.88 -6.96
N ALA A 437 -28.90 19.10 -6.20
CA ALA A 437 -27.77 18.32 -6.71
C ALA A 437 -28.10 16.84 -6.53
N THR A 438 -27.82 16.04 -7.55
CA THR A 438 -27.82 14.58 -7.45
C THR A 438 -26.46 14.08 -7.90
N ARG A 439 -26.06 12.94 -7.36
CA ARG A 439 -24.84 12.25 -7.75
C ARG A 439 -25.26 10.87 -8.24
N GLU A 440 -24.72 10.42 -9.37
CA GLU A 440 -25.04 9.10 -9.95
C GLU A 440 -24.70 7.93 -9.00
N ASP A 441 -23.86 8.18 -7.98
CA ASP A 441 -23.41 7.22 -6.96
C ASP A 441 -24.13 7.35 -5.59
N ALA A 442 -25.31 7.98 -5.50
CA ALA A 442 -26.01 8.26 -4.22
C ALA A 442 -27.34 7.53 -4.06
#